data_AF-A0A7U6KPD4-F1
#
_entry.id   AF-A0A7U6KPD4-F1
#
_cell.length_a   1.000
_cell.length_b   1.000
_cell.length_c   1.000
_cell.angle_alpha   90.00
_cell.angle_beta   90.00
_cell.angle_gamma   90.00
#
_symmetry.space_group_name_H-M   'P 1'
#
loop_
_entity.id
_entity.type
_entity.pdbx_description
1 polymer ?
#
loop_
_entity_poly.entity_id
_entity_poly.type
_entity_poly.pdbx_seq_one_letter_code
_entity_poly.pdbx_strand_id
1 'polypeptide(L)'
;MSNTHSDTAHSNTNEATVESNIRPEYDDEIQKIADYVLNYSIDNESPSPTDAWRTARHCLMDTIGCGLLALRFPECTKHLGPDCPDQITPHGARVPGTSYRLDPIKAAFDIGCMVRWLDYNDTWLAAEWGHPSDNLGGILAVTDYISQKNISQGQAPLTMKAVLEAMIMAHEIQGVMALENSFNRVGLDHVFLVKLASTAVVAKLYQLPRERIMAAISQAIVDGQALRTYRHAPNAGSRKSWAAGDATSRAVRLVDITARGEMGIPGALTAPQWGFYDVLFSHTNKDLATKPEDERRFTFQRDFGSYVMENILFKISFPAEFHAQTACEAAVILHPHVRGRIDEIEKLF
;
A
#
# COMPACT_ATOMS: atom_id res chain seq x y z
N MET A 1 9.75 3.53 77.96
CA MET A 1 9.00 3.01 76.81
C MET A 1 9.61 3.62 75.57
N SER A 2 10.16 2.77 74.72
CA SER A 2 10.89 3.08 73.49
C SER A 2 10.03 3.81 72.47
N ASN A 3 10.60 4.79 71.76
CA ASN A 3 10.29 4.99 70.36
C ASN A 3 11.48 5.65 69.65
N THR A 4 12.16 4.82 68.87
CA THR A 4 13.08 5.17 67.79
C THR A 4 12.25 5.59 66.57
N HIS A 5 12.44 6.81 66.07
CA HIS A 5 12.05 7.16 64.70
C HIS A 5 13.30 7.56 63.93
N SER A 6 13.66 6.68 62.99
CA SER A 6 14.61 6.91 61.92
C SER A 6 13.92 7.71 60.82
N ASP A 7 14.36 8.94 60.58
CA ASP A 7 13.97 9.71 59.41
C ASP A 7 14.61 9.09 58.17
N THR A 8 13.75 8.50 57.35
CA THR A 8 14.09 7.97 56.02
C THR A 8 14.07 9.14 55.04
N ALA A 9 15.24 9.42 54.45
CA ALA A 9 15.37 10.36 53.36
C ALA A 9 14.62 9.82 52.13
N HIS A 10 13.44 10.37 51.85
CA HIS A 10 12.80 10.19 50.56
C HIS A 10 13.59 10.98 49.51
N SER A 11 14.29 10.25 48.63
CA SER A 11 14.81 10.79 47.38
C SER A 11 13.63 11.12 46.47
N ASN A 12 13.21 12.38 46.46
CA ASN A 12 12.42 12.94 45.37
C ASN A 12 13.28 12.94 44.10
N THR A 13 13.23 11.86 43.34
CA THR A 13 13.58 11.90 41.92
C THR A 13 12.50 12.71 41.23
N ASN A 14 12.79 14.00 41.01
CA ASN A 14 12.08 14.81 40.03
C ASN A 14 12.16 14.09 38.68
N GLU A 15 11.12 13.34 38.31
CA GLU A 15 10.85 13.05 36.91
C GLU A 15 10.68 14.40 36.21
N ALA A 16 11.63 14.74 35.35
CA ALA A 16 11.60 15.97 34.60
C ALA A 16 10.33 15.99 33.72
N THR A 17 9.41 16.90 34.01
CA THR A 17 8.21 17.21 33.21
C THR A 17 8.52 17.96 31.91
N VAL A 18 9.76 17.89 31.43
CA VAL A 18 10.22 18.59 30.22
C VAL A 18 10.78 17.55 29.25
N GLU A 19 10.00 17.25 28.21
CA GLU A 19 10.45 16.43 27.09
C GLU A 19 11.61 17.11 26.36
N SER A 20 12.54 16.31 25.83
CA SER A 20 13.67 16.82 25.05
C SER A 20 13.18 17.54 23.78
N ASN A 21 13.61 18.80 23.59
CA ASN A 21 13.31 19.59 22.38
C ASN A 21 14.27 19.31 21.21
N ILE A 22 15.11 18.27 21.29
CA ILE A 22 16.00 17.88 20.20
C ILE A 22 15.21 17.06 19.19
N ARG A 23 15.04 17.59 17.98
CA ARG A 23 14.39 16.85 16.89
C ARG A 23 15.27 15.66 16.48
N PRO A 24 14.77 14.42 16.53
CA PRO A 24 15.56 13.26 16.15
C PRO A 24 15.71 13.18 14.63
N GLU A 25 16.63 12.32 14.20
CA GLU A 25 16.67 11.84 12.82
C GLU A 25 15.43 10.99 12.50
N TYR A 26 15.17 10.78 11.20
CA TYR A 26 14.08 9.90 10.79
C TYR A 26 14.35 8.44 11.17
N ASP A 27 13.31 7.71 11.55
CA ASP A 27 13.38 6.27 11.82
C ASP A 27 14.06 5.51 10.66
N ASP A 28 14.87 4.49 10.98
CA ASP A 28 15.70 3.77 10.03
C ASP A 28 14.89 3.17 8.87
N GLU A 29 13.67 2.70 9.12
CA GLU A 29 12.78 2.14 8.11
C GLU A 29 12.34 3.21 7.09
N ILE A 30 12.11 4.45 7.55
CA ILE A 30 11.78 5.59 6.68
C ILE A 30 12.98 5.89 5.78
N GLN A 31 14.19 5.92 6.36
CA GLN A 31 15.42 6.17 5.62
C GLN A 31 15.67 5.07 4.58
N LYS A 32 15.55 3.79 4.95
CA LYS A 32 15.72 2.64 4.06
C LYS A 32 14.79 2.70 2.86
N ILE A 33 13.51 3.02 3.07
CA ILE A 33 12.53 3.14 1.97
C ILE A 33 12.90 4.33 1.06
N ALA A 34 13.25 5.49 1.64
CA ALA A 34 13.61 6.67 0.87
C ALA A 34 14.89 6.45 0.03
N ASP A 35 15.89 5.79 0.60
CA ASP A 35 17.15 5.48 -0.08
C ASP A 35 16.97 4.44 -1.18
N TYR A 36 16.12 3.43 -0.96
CA TYR A 36 15.78 2.45 -2.00
C TYR A 36 15.15 3.12 -3.22
N VAL A 37 14.11 3.94 -3.05
CA VAL A 37 13.43 4.56 -4.20
C VAL A 37 14.33 5.53 -4.97
N LEU A 38 15.27 6.19 -4.28
CA LEU A 38 16.18 7.16 -4.90
C LEU A 38 17.36 6.51 -5.61
N ASN A 39 17.95 5.48 -5.01
CA ASN A 39 19.29 5.03 -5.39
C ASN A 39 19.30 3.67 -6.09
N TYR A 40 18.30 2.82 -5.85
CA TYR A 40 18.30 1.47 -6.42
C TYR A 40 18.07 1.47 -7.93
N SER A 41 19.04 0.95 -8.67
CA SER A 41 18.96 0.75 -10.11
C SER A 41 18.54 -0.67 -10.45
N ILE A 42 17.32 -0.84 -10.94
CA ILE A 42 16.82 -2.15 -11.40
C ILE A 42 17.75 -2.76 -12.45
N ASP A 43 18.25 -1.94 -13.39
CA ASP A 43 19.09 -2.42 -14.49
C ASP A 43 20.47 -2.92 -14.01
N ASN A 44 21.00 -2.38 -12.91
CA ASN A 44 22.37 -2.66 -12.46
C ASN A 44 22.44 -3.56 -11.22
N GLU A 45 21.43 -3.50 -10.35
CA GLU A 45 21.45 -4.11 -9.01
C GLU A 45 20.42 -5.23 -8.86
N SER A 46 19.44 -5.36 -9.77
CA SER A 46 18.56 -6.54 -9.77
C SER A 46 19.37 -7.78 -10.16
N PRO A 47 19.19 -8.92 -9.47
CA PRO A 47 19.71 -10.20 -9.93
C PRO A 47 19.11 -10.65 -11.27
N SER A 48 17.87 -10.23 -11.57
CA SER A 48 17.10 -10.66 -12.73
C SER A 48 16.36 -9.47 -13.40
N PRO A 49 17.08 -8.43 -13.88
CA PRO A 49 16.46 -7.19 -14.37
C PRO A 49 15.48 -7.44 -15.51
N THR A 50 15.82 -8.36 -16.42
CA THR A 50 14.96 -8.70 -17.55
C THR A 50 13.63 -9.29 -17.10
N ASP A 51 13.63 -10.11 -16.05
CA ASP A 51 12.43 -10.71 -15.49
C ASP A 51 11.59 -9.70 -14.74
N ALA A 52 12.21 -8.86 -13.91
CA ALA A 52 11.52 -7.77 -13.22
C ALA A 52 10.78 -6.85 -14.22
N TRP A 53 11.46 -6.38 -15.28
CA TRP A 53 10.83 -5.54 -16.32
C TRP A 53 9.74 -6.27 -17.12
N ARG A 54 9.98 -7.53 -17.48
CA ARG A 54 9.01 -8.33 -18.25
C ARG A 54 7.76 -8.60 -17.43
N THR A 55 7.91 -9.00 -16.18
CA THR A 55 6.79 -9.29 -15.28
C THR A 55 6.05 -8.00 -14.92
N ALA A 56 6.74 -6.88 -14.69
CA ALA A 56 6.09 -5.58 -14.50
C ALA A 56 5.21 -5.18 -15.70
N ARG A 57 5.68 -5.44 -16.93
CA ARG A 57 4.88 -5.19 -18.14
C ARG A 57 3.65 -6.09 -18.19
N HIS A 58 3.76 -7.37 -17.83
CA HIS A 58 2.61 -8.26 -17.73
C HIS A 58 1.63 -7.82 -16.64
N CYS A 59 2.14 -7.43 -15.48
CA CYS A 59 1.35 -6.87 -14.38
C CYS A 59 0.58 -5.63 -14.81
N LEU A 60 1.21 -4.69 -15.53
CA LEU A 60 0.52 -3.51 -16.08
C LEU A 60 -0.66 -3.91 -16.99
N MET A 61 -0.43 -4.86 -17.91
CA MET A 61 -1.46 -5.31 -18.85
C MET A 61 -2.64 -5.96 -18.12
N ASP A 62 -2.35 -6.87 -17.20
CA ASP A 62 -3.33 -7.60 -16.38
C ASP A 62 -4.17 -6.63 -15.52
N THR A 63 -3.49 -5.74 -14.79
CA THR A 63 -4.11 -4.77 -13.89
C THR A 63 -5.05 -3.83 -14.64
N ILE A 64 -4.63 -3.29 -15.80
CA ILE A 64 -5.50 -2.47 -16.65
C ILE A 64 -6.69 -3.29 -17.18
N GLY A 65 -6.46 -4.55 -17.59
CA GLY A 65 -7.53 -5.46 -18.00
C GLY A 65 -8.60 -5.65 -16.92
N CYS A 66 -8.17 -5.87 -15.68
CA CYS A 66 -9.06 -5.95 -14.51
C CYS A 66 -9.88 -4.67 -14.33
N GLY A 67 -9.23 -3.51 -14.42
CA GLY A 67 -9.89 -2.21 -14.31
C GLY A 67 -10.94 -1.97 -15.41
N LEU A 68 -10.63 -2.31 -16.65
CA LEU A 68 -11.59 -2.20 -17.76
C LEU A 68 -12.80 -3.13 -17.58
N LEU A 69 -12.60 -4.33 -17.03
CA LEU A 69 -13.69 -5.25 -16.73
C LEU A 69 -14.61 -4.71 -15.61
N ALA A 70 -14.03 -4.05 -14.60
CA ALA A 70 -14.78 -3.46 -13.49
C ALA A 70 -15.76 -2.36 -13.91
N LEU A 71 -15.53 -1.69 -15.06
CA LEU A 71 -16.46 -0.70 -15.61
C LEU A 71 -17.84 -1.26 -15.99
N ARG A 72 -17.99 -2.59 -16.03
CA ARG A 72 -19.28 -3.25 -16.25
C ARG A 72 -20.14 -3.37 -14.98
N PHE A 73 -19.63 -2.95 -13.83
CA PHE A 73 -20.28 -3.15 -12.53
C PHE A 73 -20.74 -1.79 -11.97
N PRO A 74 -22.06 -1.52 -11.91
CA PRO A 74 -22.60 -0.25 -11.40
C PRO A 74 -22.12 0.10 -9.99
N GLU A 75 -21.93 -0.92 -9.15
CA GLU A 75 -21.40 -0.76 -7.79
C GLU A 75 -19.98 -0.19 -7.78
N CYS A 76 -19.16 -0.43 -8.82
CA CYS A 76 -17.86 0.20 -9.03
C CYS A 76 -18.04 1.61 -9.60
N THR A 77 -18.76 1.73 -10.73
CA THR A 77 -18.79 2.95 -11.52
C THR A 77 -19.43 4.13 -10.81
N LYS A 78 -20.29 3.88 -9.80
CA LYS A 78 -20.88 4.93 -8.96
C LYS A 78 -19.86 5.72 -8.12
N HIS A 79 -18.65 5.18 -7.96
CA HIS A 79 -17.55 5.85 -7.27
C HIS A 79 -16.67 6.72 -8.20
N LEU A 80 -16.78 6.52 -9.52
CA LEU A 80 -15.88 7.11 -10.50
C LEU A 80 -16.37 8.48 -10.98
N GLY A 81 -15.45 9.27 -11.53
CA GLY A 81 -15.72 10.60 -12.07
C GLY A 81 -15.40 11.73 -11.10
N PRO A 82 -15.63 12.99 -11.50
CA PRO A 82 -15.34 14.13 -10.63
C PRO A 82 -16.35 14.22 -9.49
N ASP A 83 -15.90 14.71 -8.32
CA ASP A 83 -16.80 14.97 -7.18
C ASP A 83 -17.82 16.07 -7.51
N CYS A 84 -17.41 17.02 -8.34
CA CYS A 84 -18.27 18.06 -8.92
C CYS A 84 -18.47 17.78 -10.43
N PRO A 85 -19.70 17.49 -10.92
CA PRO A 85 -19.95 17.12 -12.31
C PRO A 85 -19.42 18.12 -13.36
N ASP A 86 -19.46 19.41 -13.04
CA ASP A 86 -19.02 20.49 -13.94
C ASP A 86 -17.53 20.82 -13.81
N GLN A 87 -16.76 20.03 -13.05
CA GLN A 87 -15.34 20.25 -12.85
C GLN A 87 -14.57 20.09 -14.17
N ILE A 88 -13.80 21.11 -14.51
CA ILE A 88 -12.82 21.07 -15.60
C ILE A 88 -11.43 21.07 -14.97
N THR A 89 -10.65 20.02 -15.24
CA THR A 89 -9.26 19.92 -14.78
C THR A 89 -8.30 20.01 -15.98
N PRO A 90 -7.68 21.18 -16.23
CA PRO A 90 -6.65 21.33 -17.25
C PRO A 90 -5.51 20.33 -17.02
N HIS A 91 -5.09 19.65 -18.09
CA HIS A 91 -4.06 18.60 -18.04
C HIS A 91 -4.40 17.45 -17.07
N GLY A 92 -5.68 17.27 -16.73
CA GLY A 92 -6.14 16.26 -15.79
C GLY A 92 -5.74 14.84 -16.20
N ALA A 93 -5.41 14.03 -15.19
CA ALA A 93 -5.13 12.62 -15.34
C ALA A 93 -6.38 11.90 -15.86
N ARG A 94 -6.17 11.00 -16.82
CA ARG A 94 -7.25 10.25 -17.48
C ARG A 94 -7.46 8.93 -16.76
N VAL A 95 -8.71 8.52 -16.63
CA VAL A 95 -9.08 7.22 -16.08
C VAL A 95 -9.33 6.25 -17.25
N PRO A 96 -8.54 5.16 -17.39
CA PRO A 96 -8.64 4.24 -18.52
C PRO A 96 -10.07 3.73 -18.77
N GLY A 97 -10.50 3.69 -20.04
CA GLY A 97 -11.83 3.21 -20.41
C GLY A 97 -12.99 4.19 -20.14
N THR A 98 -12.70 5.40 -19.64
CA THR A 98 -13.69 6.46 -19.40
C THR A 98 -13.33 7.74 -20.17
N SER A 99 -14.24 8.73 -20.16
CA SER A 99 -13.96 10.09 -20.65
C SER A 99 -13.44 11.03 -19.56
N TYR A 100 -13.22 10.54 -18.34
CA TYR A 100 -12.88 11.40 -17.21
C TYR A 100 -11.46 11.97 -17.31
N ARG A 101 -11.34 13.25 -16.94
CA ARG A 101 -10.09 13.98 -16.76
C ARG A 101 -10.15 14.66 -15.40
N LEU A 102 -9.38 14.16 -14.45
CA LEU A 102 -9.50 14.49 -13.03
C LEU A 102 -8.17 15.04 -12.50
N ASP A 103 -8.20 15.62 -11.31
CA ASP A 103 -6.95 15.86 -10.58
C ASP A 103 -6.29 14.51 -10.23
N PRO A 104 -4.96 14.47 -10.03
CA PRO A 104 -4.26 13.20 -9.83
C PRO A 104 -4.70 12.44 -8.56
N ILE A 105 -5.31 13.10 -7.57
CA ILE A 105 -5.78 12.45 -6.34
C ILE A 105 -7.06 11.66 -6.63
N LYS A 106 -8.06 12.29 -7.28
CA LYS A 106 -9.29 11.58 -7.66
C LYS A 106 -9.05 10.54 -8.76
N ALA A 107 -8.19 10.83 -9.73
CA ALA A 107 -7.80 9.83 -10.73
C ALA A 107 -7.11 8.61 -10.11
N ALA A 108 -6.26 8.80 -9.09
CA ALA A 108 -5.63 7.70 -8.38
C ALA A 108 -6.65 6.81 -7.66
N PHE A 109 -7.67 7.44 -7.05
CA PHE A 109 -8.78 6.72 -6.44
C PHE A 109 -9.53 5.90 -7.50
N ASP A 110 -9.91 6.52 -8.62
CA ASP A 110 -10.70 5.86 -9.66
C ASP A 110 -9.95 4.66 -10.27
N ILE A 111 -8.69 4.87 -10.65
CA ILE A 111 -7.85 3.80 -11.22
C ILE A 111 -7.67 2.68 -10.18
N GLY A 112 -7.28 3.01 -8.95
CA GLY A 112 -7.08 2.01 -7.89
C GLY A 112 -8.37 1.26 -7.51
N CYS A 113 -9.52 1.95 -7.50
CA CYS A 113 -10.84 1.37 -7.28
C CYS A 113 -11.19 0.36 -8.37
N MET A 114 -11.01 0.74 -9.63
CA MET A 114 -11.32 -0.11 -10.78
C MET A 114 -10.46 -1.37 -10.81
N VAL A 115 -9.14 -1.23 -10.69
CA VAL A 115 -8.22 -2.37 -10.88
C VAL A 115 -8.37 -3.41 -9.77
N ARG A 116 -8.77 -2.99 -8.56
CA ARG A 116 -8.99 -3.88 -7.42
C ARG A 116 -10.41 -4.44 -7.34
N TRP A 117 -11.38 -3.84 -8.03
CA TRP A 117 -12.80 -4.01 -7.73
C TRP A 117 -13.26 -5.47 -7.66
N LEU A 118 -12.83 -6.26 -8.65
CA LEU A 118 -13.25 -7.63 -8.89
C LEU A 118 -12.38 -8.68 -8.20
N ASP A 119 -11.35 -8.27 -7.46
CA ASP A 119 -10.40 -9.19 -6.83
C ASP A 119 -9.74 -10.11 -7.85
N TYR A 120 -9.42 -9.57 -9.04
CA TYR A 120 -8.87 -10.35 -10.14
C TYR A 120 -7.43 -9.97 -10.49
N ASN A 121 -6.94 -8.87 -9.93
CA ASN A 121 -5.57 -8.43 -10.06
C ASN A 121 -4.58 -9.32 -9.29
N ASP A 122 -3.30 -8.99 -9.43
CA ASP A 122 -2.18 -9.72 -8.84
C ASP A 122 -2.30 -9.96 -7.33
N THR A 123 -1.47 -10.84 -6.77
CA THR A 123 -1.48 -11.15 -5.34
C THR A 123 -0.09 -11.45 -4.83
N TRP A 124 0.18 -10.98 -3.62
CA TRP A 124 1.36 -11.32 -2.83
C TRP A 124 0.90 -11.96 -1.51
N LEU A 125 1.36 -13.18 -1.25
CA LEU A 125 1.01 -13.94 -0.05
C LEU A 125 2.25 -14.10 0.85
N ALA A 126 2.23 -13.43 1.99
CA ALA A 126 3.26 -13.55 3.01
C ALA A 126 2.65 -13.49 4.43
N ALA A 127 3.37 -13.03 5.46
CA ALA A 127 2.79 -12.81 6.79
C ALA A 127 1.62 -11.81 6.76
N GLU A 128 1.67 -10.85 5.85
CA GLU A 128 0.53 -10.07 5.39
C GLU A 128 0.17 -10.43 3.94
N TRP A 129 -1.13 -10.37 3.63
CA TRP A 129 -1.62 -10.56 2.26
C TRP A 129 -1.89 -9.21 1.61
N GLY A 130 -1.61 -9.07 0.32
CA GLY A 130 -1.92 -7.85 -0.41
C GLY A 130 -1.90 -7.99 -1.92
N HIS A 131 -2.24 -6.90 -2.59
CA HIS A 131 -2.26 -6.80 -4.06
C HIS A 131 -1.41 -5.58 -4.45
N PRO A 132 -0.10 -5.75 -4.72
CA PRO A 132 0.77 -4.62 -4.96
C PRO A 132 0.48 -3.86 -6.26
N SER A 133 -0.22 -4.48 -7.22
CA SER A 133 -0.78 -3.79 -8.38
C SER A 133 -1.75 -2.64 -8.03
N ASP A 134 -2.32 -2.62 -6.83
CA ASP A 134 -3.20 -1.53 -6.36
C ASP A 134 -2.50 -0.16 -6.39
N ASN A 135 -1.17 -0.13 -6.20
CA ASN A 135 -0.37 1.10 -6.28
C ASN A 135 -0.37 1.73 -7.68
N LEU A 136 -0.78 1.00 -8.73
CA LEU A 136 -0.88 1.52 -10.09
C LEU A 136 -1.84 2.72 -10.16
N GLY A 137 -2.82 2.82 -9.25
CA GLY A 137 -3.71 3.98 -9.17
C GLY A 137 -2.93 5.30 -9.05
N GLY A 138 -2.15 5.44 -7.98
CA GLY A 138 -1.31 6.62 -7.76
C GLY A 138 -0.23 6.80 -8.83
N ILE A 139 0.45 5.72 -9.23
CA ILE A 139 1.53 5.76 -10.22
C ILE A 139 1.01 6.29 -11.56
N LEU A 140 -0.07 5.70 -12.09
CA LEU A 140 -0.57 6.03 -13.42
C LEU A 140 -1.22 7.42 -13.45
N ALA A 141 -1.99 7.77 -12.41
CA ALA A 141 -2.60 9.10 -12.31
C ALA A 141 -1.55 10.22 -12.30
N VAL A 142 -0.51 10.07 -11.47
CA VAL A 142 0.53 11.10 -11.32
C VAL A 142 1.44 11.16 -12.56
N THR A 143 1.85 10.02 -13.11
CA THR A 143 2.69 10.00 -14.31
C THR A 143 1.99 10.63 -15.51
N ASP A 144 0.69 10.37 -15.67
CA ASP A 144 -0.12 11.00 -16.71
C ASP A 144 -0.24 12.51 -16.51
N TYR A 145 -0.60 12.94 -15.31
CA TYR A 145 -0.74 14.35 -14.96
C TYR A 145 0.58 15.14 -15.17
N ILE A 146 1.70 14.62 -14.65
CA ILE A 146 3.03 15.24 -14.82
C ILE A 146 3.38 15.31 -16.30
N SER A 147 3.17 14.23 -17.06
CA SER A 147 3.49 14.19 -18.49
C SER A 147 2.70 15.23 -19.29
N GLN A 148 1.40 15.36 -19.05
CA GLN A 148 0.56 16.36 -19.72
C GLN A 148 0.99 17.79 -19.36
N LYS A 149 1.35 18.02 -18.09
CA LYS A 149 1.88 19.32 -17.63
C LYS A 149 3.22 19.62 -18.31
N ASN A 150 4.15 18.68 -18.34
CA ASN A 150 5.46 18.84 -18.99
C ASN A 150 5.30 19.19 -20.47
N ILE A 151 4.45 18.46 -21.21
CA ILE A 151 4.18 18.74 -22.62
C ILE A 151 3.64 20.18 -22.81
N SER A 152 2.71 20.62 -21.95
CA SER A 152 2.17 21.98 -22.01
C SER A 152 3.22 23.08 -21.77
N GLN A 153 4.31 22.73 -21.10
CA GLN A 153 5.43 23.61 -20.76
C GLN A 153 6.64 23.43 -21.69
N GLY A 154 6.51 22.65 -22.77
CA GLY A 154 7.61 22.36 -23.70
C GLY A 154 8.70 21.44 -23.14
N GLN A 155 8.40 20.70 -22.08
CA GLN A 155 9.30 19.73 -21.44
C GLN A 155 8.97 18.29 -21.88
N ALA A 156 9.93 17.38 -21.71
CA ALA A 156 9.73 15.97 -22.03
C ALA A 156 8.72 15.31 -21.06
N PRO A 157 7.76 14.51 -21.56
CA PRO A 157 6.89 13.72 -20.70
C PRO A 157 7.65 12.57 -20.04
N LEU A 158 7.06 11.99 -18.99
CA LEU A 158 7.55 10.72 -18.45
C LEU A 158 7.24 9.58 -19.45
N THR A 159 8.03 8.51 -19.40
CA THR A 159 7.84 7.34 -20.26
C THR A 159 7.18 6.20 -19.49
N MET A 160 6.67 5.21 -20.22
CA MET A 160 6.17 3.98 -19.58
C MET A 160 7.27 3.22 -18.82
N LYS A 161 8.56 3.43 -19.12
CA LYS A 161 9.64 2.86 -18.29
C LYS A 161 9.56 3.38 -16.85
N ALA A 162 9.27 4.66 -16.65
CA ALA A 162 9.08 5.22 -15.31
C ALA A 162 7.87 4.64 -14.57
N VAL A 163 6.79 4.33 -15.29
CA VAL A 163 5.61 3.63 -14.73
C VAL A 163 6.01 2.23 -14.25
N LEU A 164 6.68 1.44 -15.11
CA LEU A 164 7.10 0.08 -14.77
C LEU A 164 8.12 0.06 -13.63
N GLU A 165 9.04 1.03 -13.58
CA GLU A 165 10.00 1.19 -12.49
C GLU A 165 9.30 1.45 -11.16
N ALA A 166 8.36 2.42 -11.14
CA ALA A 166 7.58 2.73 -9.97
C ALA A 166 6.71 1.54 -9.52
N MET A 167 6.19 0.75 -10.46
CA MET A 167 5.48 -0.49 -10.13
C MET A 167 6.41 -1.48 -9.41
N ILE A 168 7.59 -1.76 -9.95
CA ILE A 168 8.58 -2.66 -9.34
C ILE A 168 8.92 -2.20 -7.92
N MET A 169 9.22 -0.91 -7.75
CA MET A 169 9.56 -0.35 -6.44
C MET A 169 8.41 -0.40 -5.44
N ALA A 170 7.18 -0.12 -5.88
CA ALA A 170 6.01 -0.22 -5.02
C ALA A 170 5.72 -1.67 -4.60
N HIS A 171 5.90 -2.62 -5.53
CA HIS A 171 5.80 -4.05 -5.23
C HIS A 171 6.82 -4.45 -4.18
N GLU A 172 8.07 -4.01 -4.34
CA GLU A 172 9.13 -4.36 -3.40
C GLU A 172 8.88 -3.79 -2.00
N ILE A 173 8.53 -2.51 -1.87
CA ILE A 173 8.26 -1.89 -0.57
C ILE A 173 7.09 -2.59 0.12
N GLN A 174 5.96 -2.75 -0.56
CA GLN A 174 4.78 -3.39 0.02
C GLN A 174 5.04 -4.87 0.34
N GLY A 175 5.65 -5.60 -0.59
CA GLY A 175 5.82 -7.04 -0.46
C GLY A 175 6.90 -7.42 0.55
N VAL A 176 8.04 -6.72 0.59
CA VAL A 176 9.10 -6.97 1.58
C VAL A 176 8.60 -6.62 2.99
N MET A 177 7.87 -5.51 3.15
CA MET A 177 7.22 -5.20 4.43
C MET A 177 6.24 -6.31 4.84
N ALA A 178 5.47 -6.85 3.90
CA ALA A 178 4.52 -7.93 4.17
C ALA A 178 5.15 -9.28 4.52
N LEU A 179 6.46 -9.47 4.29
CA LEU A 179 7.13 -10.76 4.50
C LEU A 179 7.01 -11.27 5.93
N GLU A 180 7.25 -10.39 6.91
CA GLU A 180 7.26 -10.74 8.33
C GLU A 180 6.30 -9.87 9.17
N ASN A 181 5.78 -8.77 8.62
CA ASN A 181 4.96 -7.83 9.37
C ASN A 181 3.47 -8.03 9.06
N SER A 182 2.75 -8.67 9.97
CA SER A 182 1.31 -8.93 9.83
C SER A 182 0.48 -7.82 10.49
N PHE A 183 -0.16 -6.97 9.67
CA PHE A 183 -1.06 -5.91 10.12
C PHE A 183 -2.45 -6.45 10.48
N ASN A 184 -2.86 -7.54 9.82
CA ASN A 184 -4.03 -8.34 10.16
C ASN A 184 -4.02 -8.75 11.65
N ARG A 185 -2.87 -9.23 12.16
CA ARG A 185 -2.72 -9.67 13.56
C ARG A 185 -2.81 -8.53 14.58
N VAL A 186 -2.72 -7.27 14.15
CA VAL A 186 -2.94 -6.08 14.99
C VAL A 186 -4.26 -5.37 14.66
N GLY A 187 -5.09 -5.94 13.78
CA GLY A 187 -6.44 -5.45 13.46
C GLY A 187 -6.50 -4.38 12.36
N LEU A 188 -5.38 -4.08 11.70
CA LEU A 188 -5.26 -3.04 10.68
C LEU A 188 -5.23 -3.62 9.28
N ASP A 189 -5.75 -2.87 8.31
CA ASP A 189 -5.80 -3.27 6.91
C ASP A 189 -4.46 -3.16 6.20
N HIS A 190 -4.13 -4.17 5.38
CA HIS A 190 -2.97 -4.19 4.50
C HIS A 190 -2.88 -2.98 3.56
N VAL A 191 -3.97 -2.22 3.36
CA VAL A 191 -3.92 -1.01 2.54
C VAL A 191 -3.03 0.08 3.16
N PHE A 192 -2.64 -0.05 4.44
CA PHE A 192 -1.52 0.69 5.00
C PHE A 192 -0.27 0.58 4.11
N LEU A 193 0.07 -0.63 3.66
CA LEU A 193 1.24 -0.87 2.81
C LEU A 193 1.07 -0.30 1.41
N VAL A 194 -0.16 -0.28 0.87
CA VAL A 194 -0.47 0.43 -0.38
C VAL A 194 -0.22 1.92 -0.22
N LYS A 195 -0.71 2.53 0.87
CA LYS A 195 -0.48 3.95 1.18
C LYS A 195 1.01 4.25 1.31
N LEU A 196 1.74 3.42 2.05
CA LEU A 196 3.19 3.58 2.29
C LEU A 196 3.99 3.48 0.98
N ALA A 197 3.80 2.40 0.22
CA ALA A 197 4.52 2.16 -1.03
C ALA A 197 4.18 3.20 -2.09
N SER A 198 2.89 3.51 -2.30
CA SER A 198 2.45 4.56 -3.21
C SER A 198 3.06 5.92 -2.83
N THR A 199 3.15 6.25 -1.54
CA THR A 199 3.70 7.55 -1.10
C THR A 199 5.16 7.69 -1.49
N ALA A 200 5.98 6.65 -1.26
CA ALA A 200 7.40 6.67 -1.60
C ALA A 200 7.63 6.80 -3.11
N VAL A 201 6.95 5.99 -3.94
CA VAL A 201 7.16 6.01 -5.40
C VAL A 201 6.54 7.24 -6.06
N VAL A 202 5.42 7.75 -5.56
CA VAL A 202 4.81 8.99 -6.06
C VAL A 202 5.71 10.19 -5.73
N ALA A 203 6.29 10.24 -4.52
CA ALA A 203 7.27 11.28 -4.16
C ALA A 203 8.50 11.25 -5.08
N LYS A 204 9.00 10.06 -5.44
CA LYS A 204 10.04 9.88 -6.46
C LYS A 204 9.61 10.41 -7.83
N LEU A 205 8.39 10.10 -8.29
CA LEU A 205 7.87 10.56 -9.58
C LEU A 205 7.74 12.09 -9.68
N TYR A 206 7.43 12.75 -8.56
CA TYR A 206 7.50 14.20 -8.43
C TYR A 206 8.92 14.76 -8.31
N GLN A 207 9.95 13.90 -8.34
CA GLN A 207 11.37 14.24 -8.19
C GLN A 207 11.65 15.03 -6.90
N LEU A 208 10.96 14.67 -5.82
CA LEU A 208 11.17 15.32 -4.53
C LEU A 208 12.55 14.98 -3.96
N PRO A 209 13.21 15.92 -3.26
CA PRO A 209 14.47 15.64 -2.58
C PRO A 209 14.27 14.63 -1.45
N ARG A 210 15.33 13.91 -1.07
CA ARG A 210 15.32 12.85 -0.03
C ARG A 210 14.56 13.25 1.24
N GLU A 211 14.81 14.44 1.77
CA GLU A 211 14.15 14.95 2.99
C GLU A 211 12.63 15.06 2.84
N ARG A 212 12.13 15.42 1.66
CA ARG A 212 10.70 15.49 1.36
C ARG A 212 10.08 14.12 1.10
N ILE A 213 10.84 13.17 0.55
CA ILE A 213 10.40 11.77 0.46
C ILE A 213 10.23 11.19 1.88
N MET A 214 11.21 11.37 2.76
CA MET A 214 11.11 10.94 4.16
C MET A 214 9.95 11.63 4.89
N ALA A 215 9.75 12.93 4.65
CA ALA A 215 8.60 13.65 5.19
C ALA A 215 7.27 13.03 4.72
N ALA A 216 7.12 12.74 3.42
CA ALA A 216 5.91 12.11 2.88
C ALA A 216 5.66 10.73 3.50
N ILE A 217 6.71 9.89 3.58
CA ILE A 217 6.63 8.56 4.19
C ILE A 217 6.21 8.65 5.66
N SER A 218 6.79 9.57 6.44
CA SER A 218 6.40 9.79 7.84
C SER A 218 4.93 10.22 7.98
N GLN A 219 4.44 11.04 7.05
CA GLN A 219 3.04 11.45 7.00
C GLN A 219 2.12 10.26 6.67
N ALA A 220 2.55 9.30 5.84
CA ALA A 220 1.78 8.09 5.57
C ALA A 220 1.71 7.14 6.77
N ILE A 221 2.76 7.11 7.60
CA ILE A 221 2.85 6.31 8.82
C ILE A 221 1.92 6.87 9.91
N VAL A 222 1.97 8.19 10.15
CA VAL A 222 1.12 8.85 11.18
C VAL A 222 -0.36 8.95 10.77
N ASP A 223 -0.66 8.77 9.48
CA ASP A 223 -2.03 8.87 8.98
C ASP A 223 -2.96 7.85 9.63
N GLY A 224 -4.27 8.12 9.63
CA GLY A 224 -5.25 7.15 10.13
C GLY A 224 -5.19 5.84 9.34
N GLN A 225 -5.00 4.72 10.02
CA GLN A 225 -4.95 3.39 9.39
C GLN A 225 -6.31 2.71 9.48
N ALA A 226 -6.81 2.25 8.34
CA ALA A 226 -8.13 1.64 8.28
C ALA A 226 -8.16 0.31 9.03
N LEU A 227 -9.25 0.07 9.77
CA LEU A 227 -9.57 -1.27 10.29
C LEU A 227 -9.92 -2.23 9.15
N ARG A 228 -9.90 -3.54 9.42
CA ARG A 228 -10.28 -4.59 8.44
C ARG A 228 -11.72 -5.07 8.53
N THR A 229 -12.58 -4.45 9.34
CA THR A 229 -13.93 -4.97 9.64
C THR A 229 -14.75 -5.30 8.39
N TYR A 230 -14.62 -4.50 7.33
CA TYR A 230 -15.31 -4.69 6.05
C TYR A 230 -14.82 -5.88 5.22
N ARG A 231 -13.81 -6.63 5.68
CA ARG A 231 -13.32 -7.87 5.05
C ARG A 231 -13.81 -9.13 5.76
N HIS A 232 -14.39 -9.02 6.95
CA HIS A 232 -14.76 -10.16 7.79
C HIS A 232 -16.27 -10.26 7.98
N ALA A 233 -16.81 -11.47 7.89
CA ALA A 233 -18.20 -11.74 8.23
C ALA A 233 -18.48 -11.39 9.70
N PRO A 234 -19.70 -10.92 10.05
CA PRO A 234 -20.84 -10.68 9.16
C PRO A 234 -20.84 -9.28 8.50
N ASN A 235 -19.76 -8.50 8.65
CA ASN A 235 -19.67 -7.11 8.18
C ASN A 235 -18.99 -6.94 6.81
N ALA A 236 -18.71 -8.05 6.12
CA ALA A 236 -18.06 -8.02 4.83
C ALA A 236 -18.87 -7.20 3.83
N GLY A 237 -18.22 -6.26 3.15
CA GLY A 237 -18.90 -5.30 2.27
C GLY A 237 -17.99 -4.72 1.19
N SER A 238 -18.56 -3.87 0.33
CA SER A 238 -17.89 -3.36 -0.87
C SER A 238 -16.65 -2.49 -0.58
N ARG A 239 -16.47 -1.98 0.64
CA ARG A 239 -15.23 -1.28 1.02
C ARG A 239 -13.97 -2.13 0.81
N LYS A 240 -14.07 -3.46 0.88
CA LYS A 240 -12.94 -4.35 0.56
C LYS A 240 -12.42 -4.19 -0.88
N SER A 241 -13.26 -3.71 -1.80
CA SER A 241 -12.98 -3.54 -3.22
C SER A 241 -12.43 -2.16 -3.59
N TRP A 242 -12.62 -1.13 -2.75
CA TRP A 242 -12.13 0.24 -3.02
C TRP A 242 -11.18 0.80 -1.95
N ALA A 243 -10.98 0.11 -0.83
CA ALA A 243 -10.05 0.56 0.23
C ALA A 243 -8.61 0.77 -0.27
N ALA A 244 -8.16 -0.02 -1.26
CA ALA A 244 -6.83 0.15 -1.84
C ALA A 244 -6.75 1.36 -2.77
N GLY A 245 -7.81 1.63 -3.55
CA GLY A 245 -7.96 2.87 -4.32
C GLY A 245 -7.94 4.12 -3.45
N ASP A 246 -8.63 4.08 -2.31
CA ASP A 246 -8.59 5.12 -1.28
C ASP A 246 -7.17 5.32 -0.71
N ALA A 247 -6.47 4.23 -0.38
CA ALA A 247 -5.11 4.29 0.15
C ALA A 247 -4.07 4.86 -0.84
N THR A 248 -4.10 4.43 -2.12
CA THR A 248 -3.18 4.98 -3.15
C THR A 248 -3.53 6.44 -3.50
N SER A 249 -4.81 6.81 -3.47
CA SER A 249 -5.25 8.21 -3.59
C SER A 249 -4.74 9.07 -2.43
N ARG A 250 -4.87 8.56 -1.20
CA ARG A 250 -4.35 9.22 0.00
C ARG A 250 -2.86 9.45 -0.10
N ALA A 251 -2.09 8.49 -0.62
CA ALA A 251 -0.66 8.66 -0.86
C ALA A 251 -0.35 9.84 -1.79
N VAL A 252 -1.07 9.98 -2.92
CA VAL A 252 -0.92 11.13 -3.83
C VAL A 252 -1.20 12.45 -3.09
N ARG A 253 -2.23 12.47 -2.24
CA ARG A 253 -2.55 13.66 -1.43
C ARG A 253 -1.44 13.99 -0.42
N LEU A 254 -0.86 12.99 0.25
CA LEU A 254 0.23 13.20 1.22
C LEU A 254 1.48 13.74 0.53
N VAL A 255 1.80 13.26 -0.68
CA VAL A 255 2.89 13.80 -1.49
C VAL A 255 2.61 15.24 -1.94
N ASP A 256 1.38 15.58 -2.34
CA ASP A 256 1.01 16.96 -2.66
C ASP A 256 1.20 17.90 -1.45
N ILE A 257 0.86 17.44 -0.24
CA ILE A 257 1.04 18.21 1.00
C ILE A 257 2.54 18.47 1.26
N THR A 258 3.38 17.43 1.22
CA THR A 258 4.82 17.58 1.51
C THR A 258 5.60 18.26 0.39
N ALA A 259 5.17 18.13 -0.86
CA ALA A 259 5.71 18.88 -2.00
C ALA A 259 5.51 20.40 -1.84
N ARG A 260 4.50 20.84 -1.09
CA ARG A 260 4.25 22.25 -0.76
C ARG A 260 5.11 22.78 0.40
N GLY A 261 5.95 21.93 0.99
CA GLY A 261 6.87 22.31 2.06
C GLY A 261 6.46 21.83 3.45
N GLU A 262 5.42 21.00 3.59
CA GLU A 262 5.01 20.43 4.88
C GLU A 262 6.13 19.58 5.50
N MET A 263 6.29 19.69 6.82
CA MET A 263 7.36 19.00 7.54
C MET A 263 7.04 17.52 7.74
N GLY A 264 8.09 16.70 7.91
CA GLY A 264 7.94 15.32 8.33
C GLY A 264 8.00 15.13 9.85
N ILE A 265 7.73 13.91 10.27
CA ILE A 265 7.65 13.48 11.67
C ILE A 265 8.71 12.39 11.87
N PRO A 266 9.93 12.74 12.30
CA PRO A 266 11.06 11.82 12.22
C PRO A 266 10.89 10.52 13.01
N GLY A 267 10.35 10.58 14.23
CA GLY A 267 10.03 9.42 15.06
C GLY A 267 8.62 8.87 14.87
N ALA A 268 8.04 8.90 13.67
CA ALA A 268 6.68 8.44 13.42
C ALA A 268 6.43 6.98 13.84
N LEU A 269 7.48 6.15 13.84
CA LEU A 269 7.44 4.77 14.31
C LEU A 269 7.82 4.67 15.79
N THR A 270 8.93 5.28 16.19
CA THR A 270 9.61 5.01 17.48
C THR A 270 9.33 6.00 18.60
N ALA A 271 8.61 7.11 18.34
CA ALA A 271 8.29 8.09 19.38
C ALA A 271 7.63 7.38 20.59
N PRO A 272 8.20 7.46 21.81
CA PRO A 272 7.63 6.78 22.96
C PRO A 272 6.18 7.21 23.18
N GLN A 273 5.30 6.27 23.51
CA GLN A 273 3.86 6.48 23.76
C GLN A 273 3.01 6.89 22.55
N TRP A 274 3.59 7.56 21.55
CA TRP A 274 2.86 8.19 20.44
C TRP A 274 3.14 7.60 19.06
N GLY A 275 4.27 6.89 18.93
CA GLY A 275 4.73 6.29 17.69
C GLY A 275 3.89 5.08 17.28
N PHE A 276 3.92 4.77 15.98
CA PHE A 276 3.18 3.67 15.39
C PHE A 276 3.42 2.34 16.12
N TYR A 277 4.66 2.08 16.54
CA TYR A 277 5.02 0.83 17.20
C TYR A 277 4.26 0.63 18.51
N ASP A 278 4.26 1.65 19.37
CA ASP A 278 3.57 1.61 20.65
C ASP A 278 2.03 1.64 20.48
N VAL A 279 1.52 2.48 19.58
CA VAL A 279 0.07 2.73 19.46
C VAL A 279 -0.64 1.66 18.65
N LEU A 280 -0.05 1.19 17.56
CA LEU A 280 -0.74 0.42 16.52
C LEU A 280 -0.12 -0.96 16.24
N PHE A 281 1.09 -1.22 16.71
CA PHE A 281 1.80 -2.48 16.42
C PHE A 281 2.17 -3.31 17.65
N SER A 282 1.83 -2.85 18.85
CA SER A 282 2.26 -3.45 20.12
C SER A 282 1.32 -4.51 20.69
N HIS A 283 0.09 -4.66 20.16
CA HIS A 283 -0.92 -5.59 20.67
C HIS A 283 -1.49 -6.49 19.59
N THR A 284 -1.85 -7.72 19.93
CA THR A 284 -2.59 -8.63 19.05
C THR A 284 -4.10 -8.38 19.14
N ASN A 285 -4.79 -8.32 18.00
CA ASN A 285 -6.22 -8.02 17.96
C ASN A 285 -7.12 -9.15 18.49
N LYS A 286 -6.63 -10.39 18.49
CA LYS A 286 -7.42 -11.58 18.87
C LYS A 286 -7.76 -11.61 20.36
N ASP A 287 -6.84 -11.17 21.19
CA ASP A 287 -6.90 -11.30 22.66
C ASP A 287 -6.47 -10.02 23.40
N LEU A 288 -6.10 -8.97 22.65
CA LEU A 288 -5.58 -7.70 23.17
C LEU A 288 -4.29 -7.88 23.98
N ALA A 289 -3.58 -9.00 23.82
CA ALA A 289 -2.32 -9.24 24.50
C ALA A 289 -1.23 -8.31 23.94
N THR A 290 -0.38 -7.79 24.81
CA THR A 290 0.80 -7.05 24.38
C THR A 290 1.83 -8.02 23.82
N LYS A 291 2.35 -7.73 22.63
CA LYS A 291 3.41 -8.53 21.99
C LYS A 291 4.70 -8.53 22.82
N PRO A 292 5.57 -9.55 22.67
CA PRO A 292 6.96 -9.49 23.13
C PRO A 292 7.67 -8.23 22.62
N GLU A 293 8.56 -7.64 23.42
CA GLU A 293 9.20 -6.35 23.11
C GLU A 293 10.01 -6.37 21.79
N ASP A 294 10.63 -7.50 21.48
CA ASP A 294 11.36 -7.75 20.24
C ASP A 294 10.46 -7.82 18.99
N GLU A 295 9.17 -8.13 19.16
CA GLU A 295 8.16 -8.20 18.08
C GLU A 295 7.36 -6.89 17.89
N ARG A 296 7.65 -5.82 18.67
CA ARG A 296 6.95 -4.53 18.58
C ARG A 296 7.52 -3.58 17.52
N ARG A 297 8.37 -4.06 16.63
CA ARG A 297 9.00 -3.28 15.56
C ARG A 297 8.85 -4.00 14.23
N PHE A 298 9.03 -3.30 13.12
CA PHE A 298 9.07 -3.97 11.83
C PHE A 298 10.34 -4.81 11.68
N THR A 299 10.19 -6.01 11.13
CA THR A 299 11.30 -6.91 10.81
C THR A 299 11.42 -7.10 9.31
N PHE A 300 12.67 -7.31 8.87
CA PHE A 300 13.02 -7.43 7.46
C PHE A 300 13.93 -8.64 7.29
N GLN A 301 13.44 -9.71 6.67
CA GLN A 301 14.29 -10.85 6.29
C GLN A 301 15.21 -10.56 5.10
N ARG A 302 15.05 -9.40 4.44
CA ARG A 302 15.83 -9.00 3.27
C ARG A 302 15.78 -7.50 3.03
N ASP A 303 16.77 -7.00 2.31
CA ASP A 303 16.77 -5.64 1.76
C ASP A 303 15.82 -5.54 0.55
N PHE A 304 15.44 -4.29 0.22
CA PHE A 304 14.63 -3.99 -0.96
C PHE A 304 15.45 -4.18 -2.25
N GLY A 305 14.93 -4.95 -3.20
CA GLY A 305 15.46 -5.10 -4.55
C GLY A 305 14.37 -5.11 -5.62
N SER A 306 14.11 -6.26 -6.22
CA SER A 306 13.04 -6.46 -7.23
C SER A 306 12.34 -7.83 -7.10
N TYR A 307 12.56 -8.50 -5.96
CA TYR A 307 12.12 -9.87 -5.71
C TYR A 307 10.61 -10.04 -5.80
N VAL A 308 9.83 -9.08 -5.29
CA VAL A 308 8.37 -9.21 -5.22
C VAL A 308 7.78 -9.19 -6.62
N MET A 309 8.25 -8.31 -7.52
CA MET A 309 7.78 -8.30 -8.90
C MET A 309 8.15 -9.59 -9.64
N GLU A 310 9.35 -10.13 -9.39
CA GLU A 310 9.80 -11.38 -10.02
C GLU A 310 8.95 -12.59 -9.61
N ASN A 311 8.35 -12.57 -8.42
CA ASN A 311 7.62 -13.69 -7.82
C ASN A 311 6.12 -13.42 -7.62
N ILE A 312 5.60 -12.38 -8.26
CA ILE A 312 4.20 -11.98 -8.10
C ILE A 312 3.25 -13.05 -8.65
N LEU A 313 2.12 -13.23 -7.98
CA LEU A 313 1.13 -14.23 -8.38
C LEU A 313 0.02 -13.58 -9.21
N PHE A 314 -0.27 -14.14 -10.39
CA PHE A 314 -1.39 -13.69 -11.24
C PHE A 314 -2.60 -14.61 -11.09
N LYS A 315 -3.80 -14.03 -11.10
CA LYS A 315 -5.06 -14.77 -11.19
C LYS A 315 -5.47 -14.87 -12.66
N ILE A 316 -4.90 -15.83 -13.39
CA ILE A 316 -5.06 -15.90 -14.84
C ILE A 316 -6.45 -16.44 -15.24
N SER A 317 -6.98 -17.38 -14.46
CA SER A 317 -8.12 -18.20 -14.87
C SER A 317 -9.45 -17.76 -14.25
N PHE A 318 -9.44 -17.35 -12.97
CA PHE A 318 -10.68 -17.11 -12.22
C PHE A 318 -10.61 -15.87 -11.30
N PRO A 319 -11.64 -15.01 -11.27
CA PRO A 319 -11.74 -13.89 -10.34
C PRO A 319 -12.19 -14.38 -8.96
N ALA A 320 -11.31 -15.14 -8.31
CA ALA A 320 -11.55 -15.77 -7.01
C ALA A 320 -10.46 -15.35 -6.00
N GLU A 321 -10.79 -15.50 -4.72
CA GLU A 321 -9.80 -15.39 -3.63
C GLU A 321 -8.63 -16.36 -3.90
N PHE A 322 -7.38 -15.94 -3.62
CA PHE A 322 -6.21 -16.65 -4.14
C PHE A 322 -6.07 -18.08 -3.61
N HIS A 323 -6.43 -18.33 -2.34
CA HIS A 323 -6.38 -19.66 -1.74
C HIS A 323 -7.34 -20.65 -2.41
N ALA A 324 -8.33 -20.17 -3.17
CA ALA A 324 -9.29 -21.00 -3.90
C ALA A 324 -8.91 -21.29 -5.37
N GLN A 325 -7.83 -20.69 -5.91
CA GLN A 325 -7.51 -20.78 -7.34
C GLN A 325 -7.32 -22.21 -7.83
N THR A 326 -6.49 -23.01 -7.14
CA THR A 326 -6.24 -24.42 -7.52
C THR A 326 -7.48 -25.31 -7.33
N ALA A 327 -8.34 -24.98 -6.36
CA ALA A 327 -9.61 -25.67 -6.19
C ALA A 327 -10.58 -25.37 -7.35
N CYS A 328 -10.62 -24.13 -7.85
CA CYS A 328 -11.37 -23.77 -9.06
C CYS A 328 -10.83 -24.51 -10.30
N GLU A 329 -9.52 -24.61 -10.47
CA GLU A 329 -8.92 -25.38 -11.56
C GLU A 329 -9.33 -26.85 -11.51
N ALA A 330 -9.22 -27.49 -10.33
CA ALA A 330 -9.64 -28.86 -10.12
C ALA A 330 -11.15 -29.04 -10.42
N ALA A 331 -11.99 -28.10 -9.99
CA ALA A 331 -13.42 -28.14 -10.27
C ALA A 331 -13.75 -28.07 -11.76
N VAL A 332 -13.01 -27.27 -12.55
CA VAL A 332 -13.18 -27.20 -14.01
C VAL A 332 -12.72 -28.50 -14.68
N ILE A 333 -11.62 -29.12 -14.23
CA ILE A 333 -11.17 -30.43 -14.72
C ILE A 333 -12.22 -31.51 -14.42
N LEU A 334 -12.86 -31.46 -13.25
CA LEU A 334 -13.90 -32.40 -12.85
C LEU A 334 -15.23 -32.15 -13.56
N HIS A 335 -15.52 -30.93 -14.03
CA HIS A 335 -16.81 -30.56 -14.60
C HIS A 335 -17.35 -31.53 -15.69
N PRO A 336 -16.57 -31.97 -16.69
CA PRO A 336 -17.04 -32.92 -17.70
C PRO A 336 -17.53 -34.26 -17.13
N HIS A 337 -16.99 -34.68 -15.98
CA HIS A 337 -17.32 -35.94 -15.32
C HIS A 337 -18.61 -35.86 -14.49
N VAL A 338 -18.98 -34.65 -14.04
CA VAL A 338 -20.11 -34.45 -13.09
C VAL A 338 -21.30 -33.70 -13.69
N ARG A 339 -21.15 -32.99 -14.82
CA ARG A 339 -22.16 -32.07 -15.38
C ARG A 339 -23.56 -32.67 -15.61
N GLY A 340 -23.68 -33.98 -15.76
CA GLY A 340 -24.96 -34.70 -15.96
C GLY A 340 -25.39 -35.56 -14.77
N ARG A 341 -24.64 -35.54 -13.66
CA ARG A 341 -24.82 -36.43 -12.50
C ARG A 341 -24.63 -35.67 -11.18
N ILE A 342 -24.94 -34.37 -11.17
CA ILE A 342 -24.76 -33.52 -9.98
C ILE A 342 -25.62 -34.04 -8.82
N ASP A 343 -26.84 -34.50 -9.11
CA ASP A 343 -27.77 -35.04 -8.11
C ASP A 343 -27.32 -36.38 -7.53
N GLU A 344 -26.33 -37.05 -8.16
CA GLU A 344 -25.75 -38.31 -7.69
C GLU A 344 -24.53 -38.09 -6.77
N ILE A 345 -24.10 -36.84 -6.56
CA ILE A 345 -22.97 -36.53 -5.69
C ILE A 345 -23.41 -36.66 -4.23
N GLU A 346 -22.98 -37.75 -3.57
CA GLU A 346 -23.24 -37.96 -2.14
C GLU A 346 -22.42 -37.02 -1.25
N LYS A 347 -21.18 -36.70 -1.65
CA LYS A 347 -20.25 -35.87 -0.85
C LYS A 347 -19.12 -35.26 -1.69
N LEU A 348 -18.73 -34.03 -1.34
CA LEU A 348 -17.51 -33.34 -1.79
C LEU A 348 -16.61 -33.13 -0.56
N PHE A 349 -15.30 -33.36 -0.72
CA PHE A 349 -14.30 -33.18 0.34
C PHE A 349 -13.39 -32.00 0.03
#